data_AF-A0A835RV72-F1
#
_entry.id   AF-A0A835RV72-F1
#
_cell.length_a   1.000
_cell.length_b   1.000
_cell.length_c   1.000
_cell.angle_alpha   90.00
_cell.angle_beta   90.00
_cell.angle_gamma   90.00
#
_symmetry.space_group_name_H-M   'P 1'
#
loop_
_entity.id
_entity.type
_entity.pdbx_description
1 polymer ?
#
loop_
_entity_poly.entity_id
_entity_poly.type
_entity_poly.pdbx_seq_one_letter_code
_entity_poly.pdbx_strand_id
1 'polypeptide(L)'
;MTAPFAGDGVMALMPQEPVSSIDPTASSTSSSTSNAATGRIGSTKSSPILIFVLFHKAIRSELNGLHHAAVSFATDGSGDVRWLSERCRFLFDIYKNHCNAEDAVIFPALDIRVKNVARTYSLEHEGESNLFGQLLELLSSIVHRDNIFWREFASRIGAIKTSLNQHMAKEEEQACLLELTTE
;
A
#
# COMPACT_ATOMS: atom_id res chain seq x y z
N MET A 1 10.06 -13.93 -63.04
CA MET A 1 8.81 -14.38 -63.70
C MET A 1 7.67 -14.17 -62.70
N THR A 2 7.07 -12.98 -62.58
CA THR A 2 5.90 -12.43 -63.32
C THR A 2 4.66 -13.35 -63.37
N ALA A 3 3.74 -13.18 -62.38
CA ALA A 3 2.27 -12.91 -62.43
C ALA A 3 1.33 -13.74 -63.36
N PRO A 4 -0.03 -13.59 -63.32
CA PRO A 4 -1.03 -13.34 -62.25
C PRO A 4 -2.35 -14.18 -62.44
N PHE A 5 -3.42 -13.90 -61.67
CA PHE A 5 -4.88 -13.78 -62.04
C PHE A 5 -5.71 -13.89 -60.73
N ALA A 6 -6.38 -12.86 -60.18
CA ALA A 6 -7.48 -11.97 -60.61
C ALA A 6 -8.87 -12.67 -60.69
N GLY A 7 -9.81 -12.21 -59.88
CA GLY A 7 -11.22 -12.62 -59.86
C GLY A 7 -12.05 -11.71 -58.96
N ASP A 8 -12.74 -10.77 -59.61
CA ASP A 8 -13.51 -9.62 -59.12
C ASP A 8 -15.00 -10.00 -58.89
N GLY A 9 -15.73 -9.28 -58.04
CA GLY A 9 -17.15 -9.57 -57.79
C GLY A 9 -17.86 -8.63 -56.82
N VAL A 10 -18.57 -7.64 -57.38
CA VAL A 10 -19.10 -6.40 -56.80
C VAL A 10 -20.57 -6.46 -56.32
N MET A 11 -20.83 -5.71 -55.24
CA MET A 11 -22.03 -4.95 -54.76
C MET A 11 -23.47 -5.49 -54.79
N ALA A 12 -24.19 -5.18 -53.69
CA ALA A 12 -25.51 -4.54 -53.76
C ALA A 12 -25.76 -3.64 -52.52
N LEU A 13 -26.33 -2.44 -52.77
CA LEU A 13 -26.60 -1.32 -51.87
C LEU A 13 -28.12 -1.08 -51.76
N MET A 14 -28.57 -0.66 -50.55
CA MET A 14 -29.75 0.20 -50.26
C MET A 14 -31.17 -0.43 -50.38
N PRO A 15 -32.25 0.13 -49.77
CA PRO A 15 -32.41 1.47 -49.17
C PRO A 15 -33.10 1.56 -47.77
N GLN A 16 -33.03 2.75 -47.14
CA GLN A 16 -33.87 3.24 -46.03
C GLN A 16 -35.13 3.94 -46.55
N GLU A 17 -36.16 4.13 -45.69
CA GLU A 17 -37.15 5.24 -45.68
C GLU A 17 -38.13 5.08 -44.45
N PRO A 18 -38.99 6.07 -44.05
CA PRO A 18 -38.82 6.80 -42.78
C PRO A 18 -40.06 6.89 -41.82
N VAL A 19 -39.79 7.40 -40.59
CA VAL A 19 -40.57 8.28 -39.66
C VAL A 19 -42.01 7.91 -39.21
N SER A 20 -42.22 7.86 -37.87
CA SER A 20 -43.30 8.61 -37.18
C SER A 20 -43.14 8.62 -35.64
N SER A 21 -43.26 9.82 -35.08
CA SER A 21 -43.27 10.20 -33.65
C SER A 21 -44.59 9.87 -32.94
N ILE A 22 -44.56 9.47 -31.65
CA ILE A 22 -45.59 9.76 -30.62
C ILE A 22 -44.92 9.63 -29.21
N ASP A 23 -44.99 10.69 -28.42
CA ASP A 23 -45.04 10.72 -26.93
C ASP A 23 -46.50 11.10 -26.55
N PRO A 24 -47.05 10.97 -25.31
CA PRO A 24 -46.38 10.86 -24.01
C PRO A 24 -47.02 9.85 -23.02
N THR A 25 -46.36 9.49 -21.92
CA THR A 25 -47.02 9.34 -20.60
C THR A 25 -46.02 9.37 -19.45
N ALA A 26 -46.39 10.11 -18.42
CA ALA A 26 -45.60 10.44 -17.25
C ALA A 26 -45.24 9.24 -16.37
N SER A 27 -44.01 9.24 -15.86
CA SER A 27 -43.68 8.63 -14.57
C SER A 27 -42.56 9.44 -13.93
N SER A 28 -42.96 10.31 -13.02
CA SER A 28 -42.12 11.05 -12.10
C SER A 28 -41.61 10.13 -11.00
N THR A 29 -40.30 9.90 -10.91
CA THR A 29 -39.64 9.58 -9.64
C THR A 29 -38.19 10.08 -9.66
N SER A 30 -38.00 11.22 -8.99
CA SER A 30 -36.78 11.79 -8.40
C SER A 30 -35.42 11.18 -8.81
N SER A 31 -34.74 11.88 -9.72
CA SER A 31 -33.30 11.80 -9.88
C SER A 31 -32.60 12.41 -8.66
N SER A 32 -32.12 11.57 -7.75
CA SER A 32 -31.13 11.97 -6.75
C SER A 32 -29.82 12.23 -7.48
N THR A 33 -29.60 13.49 -7.87
CA THR A 33 -28.27 14.00 -8.22
C THR A 33 -27.38 13.79 -7.01
N SER A 34 -26.60 12.71 -7.03
CA SER A 34 -25.40 12.63 -6.22
C SER A 34 -24.51 13.77 -6.71
N ASN A 35 -24.46 14.84 -5.91
CA ASN A 35 -23.40 15.82 -6.02
C ASN A 35 -22.09 15.02 -5.86
N ALA A 36 -21.49 14.66 -6.99
CA ALA A 36 -20.08 14.39 -7.05
C ALA A 36 -19.45 15.67 -6.54
N ALA A 37 -19.09 15.67 -5.26
CA ALA A 37 -18.11 16.57 -4.74
C ALA A 37 -16.83 16.21 -5.50
N THR A 38 -16.66 16.78 -6.69
CA THR A 38 -15.36 17.16 -7.20
C THR A 38 -14.85 18.21 -6.21
N GLY A 39 -14.44 17.71 -5.04
CA GLY A 39 -13.68 18.45 -4.08
C GLY A 39 -12.52 19.00 -4.88
N ARG A 40 -12.50 20.33 -5.01
CA ARG A 40 -11.38 21.09 -5.54
C ARG A 40 -10.12 20.37 -5.10
N ILE A 41 -9.37 19.80 -6.04
CA ILE A 41 -7.94 19.62 -5.86
C ILE A 41 -7.39 21.04 -5.92
N GLY A 42 -7.71 21.83 -4.89
CA GLY A 42 -6.88 22.94 -4.51
C GLY A 42 -5.52 22.33 -4.27
N SER A 43 -4.49 23.01 -4.76
CA SER A 43 -3.11 22.70 -4.42
C SER A 43 -2.90 22.85 -2.91
N THR A 44 -3.46 21.93 -2.12
CA THR A 44 -3.10 21.72 -0.73
C THR A 44 -1.73 21.08 -0.83
N LYS A 45 -0.69 21.90 -0.65
CA LYS A 45 0.65 21.38 -0.41
C LYS A 45 0.50 20.43 0.79
N SER A 46 0.49 19.13 0.55
CA SER A 46 0.45 18.15 1.63
C SER A 46 1.66 18.44 2.51
N SER A 47 1.43 18.74 3.80
CA SER A 47 2.52 18.89 4.77
C SER A 47 3.43 17.65 4.64
N PRO A 48 4.76 17.80 4.56
CA PRO A 48 5.67 16.65 4.57
C PRO A 48 5.38 15.69 5.75
N ILE A 49 4.90 16.23 6.86
CA ILE A 49 4.48 15.47 8.06
C ILE A 49 3.21 14.64 7.77
N LEU A 50 2.28 15.13 6.96
CA LEU A 50 1.12 14.34 6.54
C LEU A 50 1.55 13.13 5.70
N ILE A 51 2.52 13.30 4.80
CA ILE A 51 3.05 12.21 3.97
C ILE A 51 3.70 11.15 4.87
N PHE A 52 4.48 11.58 5.84
CA PHE A 52 5.10 10.72 6.87
C PHE A 52 4.07 9.84 7.59
N VAL A 53 3.01 10.45 8.15
CA VAL A 53 1.94 9.71 8.86
C VAL A 53 1.18 8.76 7.92
N LEU A 54 1.02 9.11 6.64
CA LEU A 54 0.37 8.23 5.66
C LEU A 54 1.21 6.97 5.37
N PHE A 55 2.54 7.10 5.29
CA PHE A 55 3.42 5.93 5.16
C PHE A 55 3.30 5.02 6.38
N HIS A 56 3.26 5.58 7.60
CA HIS A 56 3.06 4.78 8.81
C HIS A 56 1.76 3.98 8.76
N LYS A 57 0.67 4.64 8.37
CA LYS A 57 -0.63 3.99 8.23
C LYS A 57 -0.60 2.84 7.20
N ALA A 58 0.08 3.03 6.07
CA ALA A 58 0.24 2.01 5.05
C ALA A 58 1.06 0.82 5.55
N ILE A 59 2.20 1.07 6.19
CA ILE A 59 3.08 0.04 6.76
C ILE A 59 2.34 -0.78 7.82
N ARG A 60 1.66 -0.11 8.76
CA ARG A 60 0.85 -0.78 9.79
C ARG A 60 -0.28 -1.62 9.20
N SER A 61 -0.98 -1.09 8.20
CA SER A 61 -2.04 -1.82 7.51
C SER A 61 -1.51 -3.09 6.84
N GLU A 62 -0.36 -2.99 6.18
CA GLU A 62 0.24 -4.15 5.51
C GLU A 62 0.74 -5.20 6.49
N LEU A 63 1.40 -4.79 7.58
CA LEU A 63 1.80 -5.70 8.66
C LEU A 63 0.62 -6.45 9.27
N ASN A 64 -0.52 -5.78 9.44
CA ASN A 64 -1.74 -6.41 9.91
C ASN A 64 -2.23 -7.50 8.95
N GLY A 65 -2.24 -7.23 7.65
CA GLY A 65 -2.61 -8.19 6.62
C GLY A 65 -1.68 -9.41 6.58
N LEU A 66 -0.36 -9.16 6.61
CA LEU A 66 0.66 -10.21 6.65
C LEU A 66 0.57 -11.08 7.90
N HIS A 67 0.38 -10.47 9.07
CA HIS A 67 0.22 -11.18 10.33
C HIS A 67 -1.03 -12.07 10.30
N HIS A 68 -2.16 -11.54 9.82
CA HIS A 68 -3.39 -12.31 9.69
C HIS A 68 -3.19 -13.51 8.75
N ALA A 69 -2.60 -13.31 7.58
CA ALA A 69 -2.31 -14.40 6.65
C ALA A 69 -1.39 -15.47 7.27
N ALA A 70 -0.35 -15.06 8.00
CA ALA A 70 0.53 -15.99 8.71
C ALA A 70 -0.20 -16.81 9.79
N VAL A 71 -1.13 -16.20 10.52
CA VAL A 71 -1.96 -16.88 11.51
C VAL A 71 -2.93 -17.87 10.85
N SER A 72 -3.53 -17.52 9.71
CA SER A 72 -4.36 -18.44 8.93
C SER A 72 -3.56 -19.68 8.52
N PHE A 73 -2.38 -19.49 7.91
CA PHE A 73 -1.48 -20.60 7.59
C PHE A 73 -1.16 -21.50 8.78
N ALA A 74 -0.90 -20.91 9.95
CA ALA A 74 -0.56 -21.66 11.16
C ALA A 74 -1.75 -22.45 11.76
N THR A 75 -2.99 -22.06 11.45
CA THR A 75 -4.19 -22.59 12.07
C THR A 75 -4.85 -23.67 11.21
N ASP A 76 -5.01 -23.42 9.92
CA ASP A 76 -5.75 -24.29 9.00
C ASP A 76 -5.00 -24.61 7.71
N GLY A 77 -3.76 -24.13 7.56
CA GLY A 77 -2.94 -24.34 6.37
C GLY A 77 -3.43 -23.59 5.12
N SER A 78 -4.39 -22.67 5.26
CA SER A 78 -4.93 -21.90 4.15
C SER A 78 -4.07 -20.69 3.80
N GLY A 79 -3.96 -20.41 2.50
CA GLY A 79 -3.35 -19.19 1.96
C GLY A 79 -2.44 -19.43 0.76
N ASP A 80 -1.94 -18.34 0.18
CA ASP A 80 -0.94 -18.36 -0.89
C ASP A 80 0.45 -17.96 -0.37
N VAL A 81 1.35 -18.95 -0.29
CA VAL A 81 2.72 -18.79 0.24
C VAL A 81 3.54 -17.85 -0.64
N ARG A 82 3.32 -17.93 -1.96
CA ARG A 82 4.01 -17.08 -2.91
C ARG A 82 3.57 -15.63 -2.73
N TRP A 83 2.26 -15.40 -2.66
CA TRP A 83 1.70 -14.08 -2.39
C TRP A 83 2.26 -13.51 -1.08
N LEU A 84 2.22 -14.29 0.01
CA LEU A 84 2.73 -13.86 1.31
C LEU A 84 4.22 -13.49 1.24
N SER A 85 5.01 -14.30 0.52
CA SER A 85 6.44 -14.07 0.35
C SER A 85 6.76 -12.81 -0.45
N GLU A 86 6.04 -12.58 -1.55
CA GLU A 86 6.19 -11.38 -2.37
C GLU A 86 5.78 -10.12 -1.59
N ARG A 87 4.67 -10.19 -0.82
CA ARG A 87 4.20 -9.08 0.02
C ARG A 87 5.16 -8.77 1.17
N CYS A 88 5.71 -9.79 1.85
CA CYS A 88 6.73 -9.59 2.88
C CYS A 88 7.98 -8.87 2.35
N ARG A 89 8.51 -9.32 1.20
CA ARG A 89 9.67 -8.67 0.56
C ARG A 89 9.36 -7.22 0.20
N PHE A 90 8.22 -7.00 -0.46
CA PHE A 90 7.78 -5.67 -0.85
C PHE A 90 7.65 -4.73 0.37
N LEU A 91 7.00 -5.19 1.44
CA LEU A 91 6.89 -4.39 2.66
C LEU A 91 8.26 -4.06 3.25
N PHE A 92 9.18 -5.02 3.30
CA PHE A 92 10.51 -4.77 3.84
C PHE A 92 11.26 -3.71 3.02
N ASP A 93 11.19 -3.78 1.69
CA ASP A 93 11.79 -2.77 0.82
C ASP A 93 11.17 -1.38 1.05
N ILE A 94 9.85 -1.30 1.20
CA ILE A 94 9.15 -0.05 1.51
C ILE A 94 9.59 0.50 2.88
N TYR A 95 9.61 -0.34 3.90
CA TYR A 95 10.02 0.06 5.25
C TYR A 95 11.48 0.53 5.28
N LYS A 96 12.40 -0.17 4.59
CA LYS A 96 13.79 0.26 4.48
C LYS A 96 13.93 1.63 3.80
N ASN A 97 13.17 1.87 2.73
CA ASN A 97 13.19 3.17 2.05
C ASN A 97 12.59 4.29 2.92
N HIS A 98 11.59 3.96 3.74
CA HIS A 98 11.02 4.86 4.72
C HIS A 98 12.03 5.28 5.78
N CYS A 99 12.70 4.33 6.44
CA CYS A 99 13.79 4.61 7.39
C CYS A 99 14.91 5.45 6.78
N ASN A 100 15.33 5.13 5.55
CA ASN A 100 16.35 5.92 4.85
C ASN A 100 15.91 7.37 4.62
N ALA A 101 14.64 7.59 4.27
CA ALA A 101 14.12 8.93 4.08
C ALA A 101 14.06 9.71 5.40
N GLU A 102 13.75 9.05 6.49
CA GLU A 102 13.72 9.64 7.82
C GLU A 102 15.11 10.03 8.29
N ASP A 103 16.05 9.09 8.25
CA ASP A 103 17.44 9.28 8.66
C ASP A 103 18.14 10.37 7.83
N ALA A 104 17.82 10.46 6.53
CA ALA A 104 18.46 11.43 5.63
C ALA A 104 17.79 12.82 5.64
N VAL A 105 16.49 12.92 5.93
CA VAL A 105 15.71 14.16 5.74
C VAL A 105 14.93 14.56 6.98
N ILE A 106 14.09 13.68 7.52
CA ILE A 106 13.14 14.03 8.59
C ILE A 106 13.87 14.23 9.92
N PHE A 107 14.69 13.27 10.34
CA PHE A 107 15.37 13.33 11.63
C PHE A 107 16.45 14.40 11.70
N PRO A 108 17.25 14.69 10.65
CA PRO A 108 18.13 15.85 10.66
C PRO A 108 17.36 17.17 10.88
N ALA A 109 16.16 17.30 10.31
CA ALA A 109 15.31 18.47 10.54
C ALA A 109 14.74 18.50 11.97
N LEU A 110 14.43 17.34 12.54
CA LEU A 110 13.96 17.19 13.93
C LEU A 110 15.09 17.47 14.95
N ASP A 111 16.32 17.02 14.70
CA ASP A 111 17.45 17.12 15.65
C ASP A 111 17.93 18.57 15.86
N ILE A 112 17.65 19.47 14.91
CA ILE A 112 17.82 20.93 15.10
C ILE A 112 16.96 21.43 16.27
N ARG A 113 15.82 20.78 16.52
CA ARG A 113 14.79 21.23 17.46
C ARG A 113 14.79 20.41 18.75
N VAL A 114 15.03 19.09 18.66
CA VAL A 114 15.10 18.18 19.81
C VAL A 114 16.38 17.37 19.74
N LYS A 115 17.37 17.74 20.57
CA LYS A 115 18.72 17.14 20.53
C LYS A 115 18.71 15.67 20.91
N ASN A 116 19.51 14.87 20.19
CA ASN A 116 19.80 13.45 20.47
C ASN A 116 18.63 12.48 20.21
N VAL A 117 17.58 12.94 19.52
CA VAL A 117 16.44 12.10 19.17
C VAL A 117 16.72 11.30 17.91
N ALA A 118 17.34 11.93 16.90
CA ALA A 118 17.66 11.29 15.62
C ALA A 118 18.48 9.99 15.79
N ARG A 119 19.54 10.02 16.60
CA ARG A 119 20.41 8.86 16.81
C ARG A 119 19.69 7.67 17.44
N THR A 120 18.72 7.92 18.32
CA THR A 120 17.97 6.86 18.98
C THR A 120 17.08 6.14 17.97
N TYR A 121 16.38 6.88 17.11
CA TYR A 121 15.52 6.30 16.08
C TYR A 121 16.33 5.56 15.00
N SER A 122 17.47 6.10 14.55
CA SER A 122 18.32 5.39 13.60
C SER A 122 18.83 4.04 14.14
N LEU A 123 19.09 3.93 15.44
CA LEU A 123 19.46 2.65 16.07
C LEU A 123 18.27 1.68 16.14
N GLU A 124 17.06 2.18 16.37
CA GLU A 124 15.85 1.37 16.30
C GLU A 124 15.62 0.83 14.88
N HIS A 125 15.83 1.66 13.84
CA HIS A 125 15.77 1.23 12.44
C HIS A 125 16.70 0.06 12.12
N GLU A 126 17.92 0.07 12.65
CA GLU A 126 18.89 -1.02 12.46
C GLU A 126 18.39 -2.32 13.11
N GLY A 127 17.87 -2.23 14.34
CA GLY A 127 17.28 -3.36 15.06
C GLY A 127 16.06 -3.93 14.32
N GLU A 128 15.15 -3.07 13.87
CA GLU A 128 13.94 -3.47 13.14
C GLU A 128 14.27 -4.06 11.76
N SER A 129 15.25 -3.49 11.05
CA SER A 129 15.78 -4.04 9.80
C SER A 129 16.38 -5.43 9.98
N ASN A 130 17.05 -5.67 11.11
CA ASN A 130 17.58 -6.99 11.46
C ASN A 130 16.45 -8.02 11.66
N LEU A 131 15.37 -7.64 12.37
CA LEU A 131 14.21 -8.51 12.55
C LEU A 131 13.56 -8.90 11.22
N PHE A 132 13.42 -7.95 10.28
CA PHE A 132 12.96 -8.24 8.93
C PHE A 132 13.90 -9.17 8.17
N GLY A 133 15.22 -8.96 8.29
CA GLY A 133 16.24 -9.83 7.68
C GLY A 133 16.08 -11.29 8.15
N GLN A 134 15.96 -11.50 9.46
CA GLN A 134 15.72 -12.84 10.03
C GLN A 134 14.40 -13.45 9.55
N LEU A 135 13.34 -12.65 9.42
CA LEU A 135 12.05 -13.11 8.91
C LEU A 135 12.14 -13.57 7.44
N LEU A 136 12.84 -12.81 6.60
CA LEU A 136 13.03 -13.16 5.19
C LEU A 136 13.95 -14.36 4.99
N GLU A 137 14.96 -14.53 5.85
CA GLU A 137 15.79 -15.73 5.88
C GLU A 137 14.95 -16.96 6.23
N LEU A 138 14.13 -16.87 7.28
CA LEU A 138 13.17 -17.91 7.66
C LEU A 138 12.23 -18.25 6.48
N LEU A 139 11.72 -17.21 5.80
CA LEU A 139 10.85 -17.38 4.64
C LEU A 139 11.56 -17.95 3.41
N SER A 140 12.88 -17.81 3.30
CA SER A 140 13.67 -18.35 2.19
C SER A 140 14.17 -19.78 2.45
N SER A 141 14.12 -20.25 3.69
CA SER A 141 14.42 -21.64 4.03
C SER A 141 13.48 -22.61 3.28
N ILE A 142 14.08 -23.63 2.65
CA ILE A 142 13.41 -24.66 1.82
C ILE A 142 12.93 -25.84 2.71
N VAL A 143 13.25 -25.82 4.00
CA VAL A 143 12.83 -26.86 4.95
C VAL A 143 11.30 -26.87 5.04
N HIS A 144 10.71 -28.08 5.07
CA HIS A 144 9.26 -28.33 5.09
C HIS A 144 8.51 -27.30 5.93
N ARG A 145 7.65 -26.50 5.27
CA ARG A 145 6.79 -25.52 5.94
C ARG A 145 5.63 -26.25 6.59
N ASP A 146 5.88 -26.79 7.78
CA ASP A 146 4.87 -27.41 8.62
C ASP A 146 4.15 -26.38 9.50
N ASN A 147 3.22 -26.85 10.33
CA ASN A 147 2.48 -25.96 11.24
C ASN A 147 3.38 -25.27 12.28
N ILE A 148 4.53 -25.86 12.61
CA ILE A 148 5.50 -25.29 13.56
C ILE A 148 6.19 -24.10 12.90
N PHE A 149 6.62 -24.26 11.65
CA PHE A 149 7.17 -23.18 10.83
C PHE A 149 6.21 -21.98 10.76
N TRP A 150 4.93 -22.21 10.43
CA TRP A 150 3.97 -21.12 10.28
C TRP A 150 3.64 -20.43 11.60
N ARG A 151 3.63 -21.17 12.72
CA ARG A 151 3.47 -20.60 14.06
C ARG A 151 4.64 -19.71 14.43
N GLU A 152 5.87 -20.14 14.17
CA GLU A 152 7.06 -19.34 14.40
C GLU A 152 7.08 -18.10 13.49
N PHE A 153 6.71 -18.26 12.23
CA PHE A 153 6.60 -17.16 11.28
C PHE A 153 5.56 -16.11 11.72
N ALA A 154 4.36 -16.56 12.13
CA ALA A 154 3.32 -15.69 12.68
C ALA A 154 3.79 -14.97 13.95
N SER A 155 4.47 -15.68 14.86
CA SER A 155 5.06 -15.12 16.08
C SER A 155 6.05 -13.99 15.76
N ARG A 156 6.98 -14.22 14.83
CA ARG A 156 7.97 -13.22 14.42
C ARG A 156 7.34 -12.00 13.76
N ILE A 157 6.36 -12.19 12.86
CA ILE A 157 5.62 -11.05 12.29
C ILE A 157 4.89 -10.29 13.40
N GLY A 158 4.30 -10.99 14.38
CA GLY A 158 3.62 -10.36 15.51
C GLY A 158 4.58 -9.49 16.35
N ALA A 159 5.80 -9.97 16.59
CA ALA A 159 6.85 -9.22 17.27
C ALA A 159 7.28 -7.98 16.47
N ILE A 160 7.55 -8.13 15.17
CA ILE A 160 7.90 -7.02 14.26
C ILE A 160 6.78 -5.98 14.25
N LYS A 161 5.54 -6.42 14.07
CA LYS A 161 4.36 -5.55 14.11
C LYS A 161 4.32 -4.76 15.41
N THR A 162 4.56 -5.39 16.56
CA THR A 162 4.53 -4.71 17.86
C THR A 162 5.63 -3.66 17.96
N SER A 163 6.87 -4.02 17.58
CA SER A 163 8.02 -3.11 17.55
C SER A 163 7.73 -1.88 16.69
N LEU A 164 7.37 -2.10 15.42
CA LEU A 164 7.13 -1.03 14.46
C LEU A 164 5.98 -0.11 14.88
N ASN A 165 4.91 -0.66 15.47
CA ASN A 165 3.81 0.16 15.98
C ASN A 165 4.27 1.08 17.11
N GLN A 166 5.10 0.57 18.02
CA GLN A 166 5.65 1.37 19.13
C GLN A 166 6.64 2.41 18.62
N HIS A 167 7.51 2.02 17.68
CA HIS A 167 8.46 2.92 17.03
C HIS A 167 7.74 4.09 16.34
N MET A 168 6.86 3.80 15.38
CA MET A 168 6.09 4.83 14.65
C MET A 168 5.22 5.70 15.56
N ALA A 169 4.70 5.16 16.67
CA ALA A 169 3.92 5.96 17.63
C ALA A 169 4.79 7.01 18.35
N LYS A 170 6.02 6.67 18.71
CA LYS A 170 6.98 7.62 19.30
C LYS A 170 7.30 8.74 18.32
N GLU A 171 7.49 8.41 17.05
CA GLU A 171 7.81 9.40 16.03
C GLU A 171 6.64 10.33 15.73
N GLU A 172 5.42 9.78 15.65
CA GLU A 172 4.20 10.58 15.48
C GLU A 172 3.99 11.57 16.62
N GLU A 173 4.28 11.16 17.86
CA GLU A 173 4.25 12.04 19.02
C GLU A 173 5.27 13.18 18.89
N GLN A 174 6.51 12.87 18.50
CA GLN A 174 7.55 13.89 18.26
C GLN A 174 7.20 14.81 17.09
N ALA A 175 6.66 14.27 16.00
CA ALA A 175 6.26 15.04 14.82
C ALA A 175 5.09 15.99 15.14
N CYS A 176 4.14 15.57 15.97
CA CYS A 176 3.04 16.42 16.45
C CYS A 176 3.56 17.64 17.25
N LEU A 177 4.58 17.44 18.10
CA LEU A 177 5.21 18.54 18.83
C LEU A 177 5.87 19.56 17.90
N LEU A 178 6.28 19.15 16.69
CA LEU A 178 6.86 20.05 15.70
C LEU A 178 5.83 20.96 15.00
N GLU A 179 4.60 20.49 14.78
CA GLU A 179 3.53 21.29 14.18
C GLU A 179 2.96 22.32 15.16
N LEU A 180 2.90 22.00 16.46
CA LEU A 180 2.34 22.88 17.50
C LEU A 180 3.24 24.06 17.90
N THR A 181 4.50 24.06 17.48
CA THR A 181 5.50 25.06 17.84
C THR A 181 5.84 25.99 16.67
N THR A 182 5.13 25.84 15.54
CA THR A 182 5.20 26.74 14.37
C THR A 182 4.08 27.77 14.31
N GLU A 183 3.25 27.87 15.36
CA GLU A 183 2.22 28.92 15.54
C GLU A 183 2.68 29.96 16.58
#